data_AF-A0A3D4TQ28-F1
#
_entry.id   AF-A0A3D4TQ28-F1
#
_cell.length_a   1.000
_cell.length_b   1.000
_cell.length_c   1.000
_cell.angle_alpha   90.00
_cell.angle_beta   90.00
_cell.angle_gamma   90.00
#
_symmetry.space_group_name_H-M   'P 1'
#
loop_
_entity.id
_entity.type
_entity.pdbx_description
1 polymer ?
#
loop_
_entity_poly.entity_id
_entity_poly.type
_entity_poly.pdbx_seq_one_letter_code
_entity_poly.pdbx_strand_id
1 'polypeptide(L)'
;QIEKFADRYSLATTHLEHIDFAPRAAMLEQAAGVVVEMVADLRHMNLDRMTALNEKLRSLENEADRLMLELYRDIYSGRLDNLQMFLLKEFFEILEKAIDRCREAGVVTYQIVLKNS
;
A
#
# COMPACT_ATOMS: atom_id res chain seq x y z
N GLN A 1 2.00 -11.49 -0.76
CA GLN A 1 1.66 -10.55 -1.85
C GLN A 1 2.92 -9.98 -2.47
N ILE A 2 3.87 -9.51 -1.66
CA ILE A 2 5.17 -9.00 -2.13
C ILE A 2 6.06 -10.07 -2.77
N GLU A 3 6.02 -11.32 -2.31
CA GLU A 3 6.70 -12.44 -2.99
C GLU A 3 6.23 -12.59 -4.45
N LYS A 4 4.90 -12.53 -4.68
CA LYS A 4 4.33 -12.57 -6.03
C LYS A 4 4.77 -11.38 -6.88
N PHE A 5 4.96 -10.20 -6.27
CA PHE A 5 5.55 -9.05 -6.96
C PHE A 5 6.97 -9.39 -7.42
N ALA A 6 7.82 -9.87 -6.51
CA ALA A 6 9.22 -10.19 -6.82
C ALA A 6 9.36 -11.29 -7.90
N ASP A 7 8.57 -12.36 -7.79
CA ASP A 7 8.55 -13.46 -8.77
C ASP A 7 8.17 -12.94 -10.16
N ARG A 8 7.07 -12.18 -10.25
CA ARG A 8 6.59 -11.62 -11.51
C ARG A 8 7.54 -10.57 -12.07
N TYR A 9 8.12 -9.74 -11.21
CA TYR A 9 9.07 -8.70 -11.60
C TYR A 9 10.26 -9.33 -12.31
N SER A 10 10.80 -10.40 -11.72
CA SER A 10 11.93 -11.16 -12.30
C SER A 10 11.61 -11.70 -13.70
N LEU A 11 10.36 -12.13 -13.93
CA LEU A 11 9.89 -12.64 -15.23
C LEU A 11 9.65 -11.54 -16.29
N ALA A 12 9.42 -10.30 -15.87
CA ALA A 12 9.03 -9.20 -16.76
C ALA A 12 10.06 -8.05 -16.82
N THR A 13 11.25 -8.24 -16.24
CA THR A 13 12.29 -7.20 -16.05
C THR A 13 12.47 -6.27 -17.26
N THR A 14 12.67 -6.82 -18.47
CA THR A 14 12.88 -6.04 -19.71
C THR A 14 11.71 -5.10 -20.04
N HIS A 15 10.48 -5.49 -19.73
CA HIS A 15 9.28 -4.69 -19.97
C HIS A 15 9.03 -3.67 -18.87
N LEU A 16 9.73 -3.76 -17.73
CA LEU A 16 9.52 -2.93 -16.55
C LEU A 16 10.61 -1.87 -16.33
N GLU A 17 11.69 -1.87 -17.13
CA GLU A 17 12.86 -0.98 -16.94
C GLU A 17 12.52 0.51 -16.87
N HIS A 18 11.41 0.93 -17.50
CA HIS A 18 10.96 2.31 -17.56
C HIS A 18 9.89 2.66 -16.50
N ILE A 19 9.49 1.70 -15.66
CA ILE A 19 8.43 1.89 -14.68
C ILE A 19 9.05 2.17 -13.32
N ASP A 20 8.71 3.33 -12.77
CA ASP A 20 9.15 3.72 -11.43
C ASP A 20 8.16 3.22 -10.35
N PHE A 21 8.54 2.13 -9.69
CA PHE A 21 7.82 1.58 -8.54
C PHE A 21 8.24 2.22 -7.21
N ALA A 22 9.33 2.98 -7.17
CA ALA A 22 9.92 3.47 -5.92
C ALA A 22 8.94 4.31 -5.08
N PRO A 23 8.11 5.22 -5.66
CA PRO A 23 7.15 5.97 -4.86
C PRO A 23 6.14 5.08 -4.14
N ARG A 24 5.60 4.06 -4.81
CA ARG A 24 4.59 3.16 -4.22
C ARG A 24 5.24 2.18 -3.24
N ALA A 25 6.45 1.71 -3.51
CA ALA A 25 7.23 0.91 -2.57
C ALA A 25 7.53 1.68 -1.28
N ALA A 26 7.90 2.96 -1.37
CA ALA A 26 8.14 3.82 -0.22
C ALA A 26 6.85 4.04 0.61
N MET A 27 5.69 4.21 -0.04
CA MET A 27 4.40 4.30 0.66
C MET A 27 4.07 3.01 1.41
N LEU A 28 4.31 1.85 0.80
CA LEU A 28 4.14 0.56 1.45
C LEU A 28 5.07 0.40 2.66
N GLU A 29 6.34 0.77 2.52
CA GLU A 29 7.30 0.74 3.63
C GLU A 29 6.84 1.63 4.78
N GLN A 30 6.37 2.84 4.49
CA GLN A 30 5.82 3.75 5.49
C GLN A 30 4.58 3.16 6.18
N ALA A 31 3.65 2.58 5.42
CA ALA A 31 2.44 1.96 5.97
C ALA A 31 2.80 0.78 6.89
N ALA A 32 3.71 -0.10 6.45
CA ALA A 32 4.20 -1.20 7.27
C ALA A 32 4.89 -0.70 8.55
N GLY A 33 5.70 0.36 8.46
CA GLY A 33 6.35 0.99 9.61
C GLY A 33 5.34 1.52 10.64
N VAL A 34 4.25 2.14 10.20
CA VAL A 34 3.18 2.61 11.10
C VAL A 34 2.50 1.42 11.79
N VAL A 35 2.24 0.31 11.10
CA VAL A 35 1.67 -0.89 11.74
C VAL A 35 2.60 -1.44 12.82
N VAL A 36 3.90 -1.50 12.56
CA VAL A 36 4.89 -1.92 13.58
C VAL A 36 4.84 -1.02 14.80
N GLU A 37 4.75 0.31 14.59
CA GLU A 37 4.61 1.27 15.68
C GLU A 37 3.32 1.05 16.48
N MET A 38 2.17 0.87 15.81
CA MET A 38 0.89 0.59 16.44
C MET A 38 0.94 -0.69 17.29
N VAL A 39 1.51 -1.77 16.77
CA VAL A 39 1.63 -3.04 17.49
C VAL A 39 2.54 -2.89 18.72
N ALA A 40 3.65 -2.17 18.59
CA ALA A 40 4.55 -1.90 19.72
C ALA A 40 3.88 -1.05 20.81
N ASP A 41 2.97 -0.15 20.43
CA ASP A 41 2.27 0.76 21.34
C ASP A 41 1.07 0.15 22.06
N LEU A 42 0.61 -1.04 21.61
CA LEU A 42 -0.49 -1.78 22.26
C LEU A 42 -0.30 -1.95 23.78
N ARG A 43 0.93 -2.12 24.25
CA ARG A 43 1.24 -2.29 25.68
C ARG A 43 0.86 -1.08 26.55
N HIS A 44 0.73 0.11 25.96
CA HIS A 44 0.37 1.33 26.67
C HIS A 44 -1.13 1.63 26.61
N MET A 45 -1.87 0.96 25.72
CA MET A 45 -3.31 1.20 25.48
C MET A 45 -3.67 2.70 25.36
N ASN A 46 -2.82 3.48 24.70
CA ASN A 46 -3.04 4.92 24.56
C ASN A 46 -3.94 5.20 23.35
N LEU A 47 -5.22 5.50 23.62
CA LEU A 47 -6.22 5.74 22.56
C LEU A 47 -5.89 6.94 21.68
N ASP A 48 -5.41 8.05 22.24
CA ASP A 48 -5.09 9.27 21.48
C ASP A 48 -3.94 9.01 20.49
N ARG A 49 -2.87 8.37 20.97
CA ARG A 49 -1.73 7.96 20.13
C ARG A 49 -2.17 6.97 19.05
N MET A 50 -2.97 5.97 19.42
CA MET A 50 -3.46 4.97 18.48
C MET A 50 -4.38 5.59 17.41
N THR A 51 -5.18 6.59 17.77
CA THR A 51 -6.02 7.35 16.84
C THR A 51 -5.15 8.07 15.81
N ALA A 52 -4.11 8.79 16.24
CA ALA A 52 -3.20 9.49 15.34
C ALA A 52 -2.48 8.53 14.36
N LEU A 53 -2.02 7.38 14.83
CA LEU A 53 -1.38 6.37 13.98
C LEU A 53 -2.36 5.76 12.97
N ASN A 54 -3.60 5.49 13.40
CA ASN A 54 -4.65 4.98 12.54
C ASN A 54 -5.05 5.99 11.45
N GLU A 55 -5.09 7.29 11.78
CA GLU A 55 -5.32 8.36 10.80
C GLU A 55 -4.18 8.48 9.79
N LYS A 56 -2.92 8.30 10.23
CA LYS A 56 -1.76 8.26 9.35
C LYS A 56 -1.85 7.12 8.33
N LEU A 57 -2.28 5.92 8.74
CA LEU A 57 -2.53 4.81 7.80
C LEU A 57 -3.64 5.13 6.80
N ARG A 58 -4.75 5.70 7.26
CA ARG A 58 -5.85 6.11 6.38
C ARG A 58 -5.38 7.15 5.34
N SER A 59 -4.50 8.07 5.73
CA SER A 59 -3.93 9.04 4.78
C SER A 59 -3.04 8.38 3.73
N LEU A 60 -2.26 7.37 4.10
CA LEU A 60 -1.39 6.64 3.17
C LEU A 60 -2.21 5.79 2.17
N GLU A 61 -3.24 5.10 2.66
CA GLU A 61 -4.21 4.36 1.83
C GLU A 61 -4.91 5.28 0.84
N ASN A 62 -5.49 6.39 1.31
CA ASN A 62 -6.19 7.36 0.43
C ASN A 62 -5.29 7.89 -0.69
N GLU A 63 -4.01 8.14 -0.41
CA GLU A 63 -3.06 8.58 -1.42
C GLU A 63 -2.72 7.44 -2.41
N ALA A 64 -2.63 6.20 -1.94
CA ALA A 64 -2.41 5.04 -2.80
C ALA A 64 -3.59 4.84 -3.76
N ASP A 65 -4.82 4.93 -3.25
CA ASP A 65 -6.06 4.86 -4.04
C ASP A 65 -6.11 5.98 -5.10
N ARG A 66 -5.74 7.20 -4.72
CA ARG A 66 -5.67 8.33 -5.65
C ARG A 66 -4.70 8.05 -6.80
N LEU A 67 -3.51 7.54 -6.49
CA LEU A 67 -2.50 7.18 -7.48
C LEU A 67 -2.93 6.00 -8.35
N MET A 68 -3.72 5.06 -7.82
CA MET A 68 -4.34 3.98 -8.61
C MET A 68 -5.37 4.52 -9.60
N LEU A 69 -6.19 5.48 -9.21
CA LEU A 69 -7.13 6.14 -10.12
C LEU A 69 -6.42 6.92 -11.23
N GLU A 70 -5.31 7.58 -10.92
CA GLU A 70 -4.46 8.24 -11.92
C GLU A 70 -3.88 7.23 -12.91
N LEU A 71 -3.35 6.11 -12.42
CA LEU A 71 -2.87 5.02 -13.27
C LEU A 71 -3.97 4.49 -14.19
N TYR A 72 -5.19 4.31 -13.68
CA TYR A 72 -6.30 3.86 -14.52
C TYR A 72 -6.65 4.87 -15.62
N ARG A 73 -6.56 6.18 -15.37
CA ARG A 73 -6.76 7.17 -16.43
C ARG A 73 -5.72 7.02 -17.54
N ASP A 74 -4.48 6.76 -17.21
CA ASP A 74 -3.41 6.54 -18.19
C ASP A 74 -3.62 5.24 -18.98
N ILE A 75 -4.01 4.16 -18.29
CA ILE A 75 -4.37 2.88 -18.92
C ILE A 75 -5.53 3.07 -19.92
N TYR A 76 -6.58 3.81 -19.54
CA TYR A 76 -7.72 4.07 -20.41
C TYR A 76 -7.48 5.15 -21.47
N SER A 77 -6.33 5.83 -21.47
CA SER A 77 -6.04 6.87 -22.44
C SER A 77 -5.76 6.34 -23.85
N GLY A 78 -5.59 5.01 -24.00
CA GLY A 78 -5.28 4.35 -25.27
C GLY A 78 -3.86 4.61 -25.80
N ARG A 79 -2.96 5.15 -24.97
CA ARG A 79 -1.56 5.45 -25.35
C ARG A 79 -0.59 4.32 -25.06
N LEU A 80 -0.98 3.40 -24.19
CA LEU A 80 -0.16 2.26 -23.76
C LEU A 80 -0.50 1.04 -24.61
N ASP A 81 0.50 0.21 -24.89
CA ASP A 81 0.24 -1.10 -25.50
C ASP A 81 -0.39 -2.08 -24.50
N ASN A 82 -1.00 -3.16 -25.01
CA ASN A 82 -1.72 -4.13 -24.18
C ASN A 82 -0.84 -4.79 -23.11
N LEU A 83 0.44 -5.02 -23.40
CA LEU A 83 1.36 -5.65 -22.47
C LEU A 83 1.74 -4.66 -21.37
N GLN A 84 2.06 -3.41 -21.72
CA GLN A 84 2.32 -2.33 -20.77
C GLN A 84 1.12 -2.10 -19.84
N MET A 85 -0.10 -2.02 -20.39
CA MET A 85 -1.32 -1.88 -19.60
C MET A 85 -1.49 -3.03 -18.60
N PHE A 86 -1.30 -4.27 -19.06
CA PHE A 86 -1.41 -5.46 -18.21
C PHE A 86 -0.41 -5.44 -17.06
N LEU A 87 0.87 -5.22 -17.37
CA LEU A 87 1.94 -5.21 -16.38
C LEU A 87 1.74 -4.06 -15.38
N LEU A 88 1.55 -2.83 -15.85
CA LEU A 88 1.33 -1.67 -14.97
C LEU A 88 0.19 -1.92 -13.99
N LYS A 89 -0.97 -2.36 -14.51
CA LYS A 89 -2.13 -2.69 -13.69
C LYS A 89 -1.77 -3.75 -12.65
N GLU A 90 -1.20 -4.88 -13.10
CA GLU A 90 -0.92 -6.02 -12.23
C GLU A 90 0.05 -5.67 -11.09
N PHE A 91 1.15 -4.98 -11.38
CA PHE A 91 2.15 -4.66 -10.36
C PHE A 91 1.67 -3.60 -9.37
N PHE A 92 1.00 -2.55 -9.84
CA PHE A 92 0.49 -1.50 -8.96
C PHE A 92 -0.69 -1.99 -8.11
N GLU A 93 -1.55 -2.88 -8.62
CA GLU A 93 -2.59 -3.54 -7.81
C GLU A 93 -1.99 -4.42 -6.71
N ILE A 94 -0.85 -5.07 -6.93
CA ILE A 94 -0.19 -5.84 -5.85
C ILE A 94 0.29 -4.90 -4.74
N LEU A 95 0.83 -3.72 -5.10
CA LEU A 95 1.33 -2.74 -4.14
C LEU A 95 0.19 -2.08 -3.36
N GLU A 96 -0.86 -1.62 -4.03
CA GLU A 96 -2.06 -1.07 -3.37
C GLU A 96 -2.65 -2.08 -2.39
N LYS A 97 -2.84 -3.33 -2.83
CA LYS A 97 -3.40 -4.35 -1.97
C LYS A 97 -2.49 -4.73 -0.81
N ALA A 98 -1.19 -4.41 -0.87
CA ALA A 98 -0.30 -4.56 0.28
C ALA A 98 -0.44 -3.39 1.27
N ILE A 99 -0.68 -2.17 0.78
CA ILE A 99 -0.98 -0.98 1.59
C ILE A 99 -2.32 -1.16 2.32
N ASP A 100 -3.36 -1.64 1.64
CA ASP A 100 -4.66 -1.98 2.23
C ASP A 100 -4.54 -2.96 3.39
N ARG A 101 -3.66 -3.96 3.27
CA ARG A 101 -3.42 -4.93 4.36
C ARG A 101 -2.80 -4.27 5.58
N CYS A 102 -1.95 -3.27 5.37
CA CYS A 102 -1.43 -2.47 6.48
C CYS A 102 -2.56 -1.67 7.14
N ARG A 103 -3.46 -1.08 6.34
CA ARG A 103 -4.64 -0.39 6.85
C ARG A 103 -5.55 -1.31 7.68
N GLU A 104 -5.90 -2.48 7.15
CA GLU A 104 -6.72 -3.50 7.84
C GLU A 104 -6.09 -3.89 9.19
N ALA A 105 -4.79 -4.17 9.21
CA ALA A 105 -4.07 -4.48 10.45
C ALA A 105 -4.11 -3.31 11.46
N GLY A 106 -3.97 -2.08 10.97
CA GLY A 106 -4.14 -0.86 11.76
C GLY A 106 -5.53 -0.74 12.38
N VAL A 107 -6.61 -1.04 11.64
CA VAL A 107 -7.99 -1.05 12.16
C VAL A 107 -8.11 -2.04 13.32
N VAL A 108 -7.60 -3.26 13.16
CA VAL A 108 -7.66 -4.28 14.22
C VAL A 108 -6.91 -3.81 15.47
N THR A 109 -5.71 -3.26 15.29
CA THR A 109 -4.88 -2.75 16.40
C THR A 109 -5.57 -1.60 17.13
N TYR A 110 -6.17 -0.67 16.40
CA TYR A 110 -6.99 0.41 16.95
C TYR A 110 -8.19 -0.12 17.75
N GLN A 111 -8.90 -1.12 17.22
CA GLN A 111 -10.06 -1.72 17.89
C GLN A 111 -9.68 -2.45 19.19
N ILE A 112 -8.48 -3.03 19.25
CA ILE A 112 -7.95 -3.62 20.50
C ILE A 112 -7.81 -2.53 21.56
N VAL A 113 -7.14 -1.42 21.23
CA VAL A 113 -6.97 -0.30 22.18
C VAL A 113 -8.31 0.28 22.59
N LEU A 114 -9.20 0.57 21.64
CA LEU A 114 -10.52 1.14 21.91
C LEU A 114 -11.34 0.31 22.91
N LYS A 115 -11.22 -1.02 22.87
CA LYS A 115 -11.95 -1.94 23.77
C LYS A 115 -11.30 -2.14 25.14
N ASN A 116 -10.03 -1.75 25.29
CA ASN A 116 -9.23 -1.99 26.50
C ASN A 116 -8.65 -0.69 27.09
N SER A 117 -9.15 0.47 26.64
CA SER A 117 -8.85 1.79 27.21
C SER A 117 -9.91 2.19 28.22
#